data_AF-A0A9D9PS95-F1
#
_entry.id   AF-A0A9D9PS95-F1
#
_cell.length_a   1.000
_cell.length_b   1.000
_cell.length_c   1.000
_cell.angle_alpha   90.00
_cell.angle_beta   90.00
_cell.angle_gamma   90.00
#
_symmetry.space_group_name_H-M   'P 1'
#
loop_
_entity.id
_entity.type
_entity.pdbx_description
1 polymer ?
#
loop_
_entity_poly.entity_id
_entity_poly.type
_entity_poly.pdbx_seq_one_letter_code
_entity_poly.pdbx_strand_id
1 'polypeptide(L)'
;IILILLVTLYGKIFESINAKAEAKKKAEAEAEARLKAAKEAKKEEEKKAAPAAAAPVVEDGVGDEVVAAIMGALSMMYAGTGKKPVLRGVKASKPRRSAWSSAGAVENTRPF
;
A
#
# COMPACT_ATOMS: atom_id res chain seq x y z
N ILE A 1 7.18 -15.83 38.68
CA ILE A 1 5.82 -16.04 38.14
C ILE A 1 5.45 -14.96 37.11
N ILE A 2 5.51 -13.66 37.44
CA ILE A 2 5.21 -12.55 36.49
C ILE A 2 6.05 -12.62 35.20
N LEU A 3 7.37 -12.87 35.31
CA LEU A 3 8.25 -13.00 34.14
C LEU A 3 7.86 -14.18 33.22
N ILE A 4 7.42 -15.30 33.80
CA ILE A 4 7.00 -16.49 33.06
C ILE A 4 5.70 -16.18 32.27
N LEU A 5 4.80 -15.38 32.84
CA LEU A 5 3.59 -14.92 32.15
C LEU A 5 3.92 -14.01 30.95
N LEU A 6 4.90 -13.12 31.09
CA LEU A 6 5.33 -12.26 29.98
C LEU A 6 5.97 -13.08 28.85
N VAL A 7 6.87 -14.01 29.17
CA VAL A 7 7.55 -14.86 28.17
C VAL A 7 6.53 -15.73 27.41
N THR A 8 5.54 -16.30 28.11
CA THR A 8 4.49 -17.11 27.47
C THR A 8 3.54 -16.27 26.61
N LEU A 9 3.26 -15.03 27.00
CA LEU A 9 2.46 -14.11 26.20
C LEU A 9 3.18 -13.71 24.90
N TYR A 10 4.48 -13.38 24.98
CA TYR A 10 5.30 -13.09 23.79
C TYR A 10 5.39 -14.29 22.84
N GLY A 11 5.60 -15.50 23.37
CA GLY A 11 5.62 -16.73 22.57
C GLY A 11 4.30 -16.97 21.84
N LYS A 12 3.16 -16.80 22.52
CA LYS A 12 1.82 -16.97 21.91
C LYS A 12 1.52 -15.95 20.82
N ILE A 13 1.94 -14.70 21.01
CA ILE A 13 1.77 -13.65 20.01
C ILE A 13 2.60 -13.98 18.76
N PHE A 14 3.87 -14.37 18.94
CA PHE A 14 4.75 -14.73 17.83
C PHE A 14 4.23 -15.95 17.04
N GLU A 15 3.77 -17.00 17.74
CA GLU A 15 3.15 -18.19 17.13
C GLU A 15 1.92 -17.82 16.29
N SER A 16 1.05 -16.94 16.82
CA SER A 16 -0.17 -16.50 16.12
C SER A 16 0.12 -15.66 14.88
N ILE A 17 1.19 -14.87 14.91
CA ILE A 17 1.63 -14.05 13.77
C ILE A 17 2.23 -14.95 12.69
N ASN A 18 3.05 -15.94 13.06
CA ASN A 18 3.61 -16.90 12.12
C ASN A 18 2.53 -17.80 11.49
N ALA A 19 1.58 -18.31 12.27
CA ALA A 19 0.46 -19.10 11.74
C ALA A 19 -0.40 -18.29 10.73
N LYS A 20 -0.62 -16.99 11.00
CA LYS A 20 -1.30 -16.09 10.07
C LYS A 20 -0.46 -15.78 8.83
N ALA A 21 0.86 -15.63 8.97
CA ALA A 21 1.76 -15.41 7.84
C ALA A 21 1.78 -16.62 6.89
N GLU A 22 1.82 -17.84 7.43
CA GLU A 22 1.75 -19.08 6.65
C GLU A 22 0.38 -19.27 5.97
N ALA A 23 -0.72 -18.95 6.66
CA ALA A 23 -2.06 -18.96 6.07
C ALA A 23 -2.19 -17.92 4.94
N LYS A 24 -1.59 -16.74 5.11
CA LYS A 24 -1.60 -15.67 4.11
C LYS A 24 -0.77 -16.03 2.88
N LYS A 25 0.39 -16.68 3.05
CA LYS A 25 1.19 -17.21 1.93
C LYS A 25 0.44 -18.26 1.12
N LYS A 26 -0.30 -19.16 1.77
CA LYS A 26 -1.16 -20.14 1.06
C LYS A 26 -2.33 -19.47 0.33
N ALA A 27 -2.95 -18.46 0.94
CA ALA A 27 -4.01 -17.68 0.32
C ALA A 27 -3.51 -16.82 -0.87
N GLU A 28 -2.30 -16.27 -0.78
CA GLU A 28 -1.64 -15.54 -1.87
C GLU A 28 -1.28 -16.47 -3.04
N ALA A 29 -0.84 -17.70 -2.76
CA ALA A 29 -0.60 -18.71 -3.80
C ALA A 29 -1.89 -19.15 -4.53
N GLU A 30 -3.02 -19.27 -3.80
CA GLU A 30 -4.33 -19.57 -4.40
C GLU A 30 -4.91 -18.35 -5.16
N ALA A 31 -4.64 -17.13 -4.66
CA ALA A 31 -5.04 -15.89 -5.32
C ALA A 31 -4.26 -15.65 -6.62
N GLU A 32 -2.96 -15.96 -6.67
CA GLU A 32 -2.16 -15.91 -7.91
C GLU A 32 -2.65 -16.90 -8.97
N ALA A 33 -3.10 -18.10 -8.56
CA ALA A 33 -3.71 -19.06 -9.48
C ALA A 33 -5.05 -18.56 -10.05
N ARG A 34 -5.88 -17.91 -9.24
CA ARG A 34 -7.15 -17.30 -9.69
C ARG A 34 -6.94 -16.04 -10.54
N LEU A 35 -5.90 -15.26 -10.28
CA LEU A 35 -5.50 -14.10 -11.09
C LEU A 35 -5.03 -14.50 -12.50
N LYS A 36 -4.39 -15.66 -12.65
CA LYS A 36 -4.04 -16.21 -13.97
C LYS A 36 -5.27 -16.65 -14.77
N ALA A 37 -6.26 -17.28 -14.13
CA ALA A 37 -7.52 -17.65 -14.79
C ALA A 37 -8.40 -16.44 -15.16
N ALA A 38 -8.37 -15.35 -14.37
CA ALA A 38 -9.10 -14.12 -14.68
C ALA A 38 -8.47 -13.30 -15.83
N LYS A 39 -7.19 -13.51 -16.16
CA LYS A 39 -6.53 -12.86 -17.30
C LYS A 39 -6.96 -13.44 -18.66
N GLU A 40 -7.46 -14.67 -18.71
CA GLU A 40 -7.97 -15.27 -19.95
C GLU A 40 -9.42 -14.87 -20.25
N ALA A 41 -10.25 -14.66 -19.22
CA ALA A 41 -11.64 -14.22 -19.39
C ALA A 41 -11.79 -12.72 -19.71
N LYS A 42 -10.79 -11.89 -19.40
CA LYS A 42 -10.87 -10.42 -19.62
C LYS A 42 -10.59 -9.98 -21.05
N LYS A 43 -10.20 -10.90 -21.96
CA LYS A 43 -9.95 -10.58 -23.36
C LYS A 43 -11.22 -10.47 -24.21
N GLU A 44 -12.38 -10.94 -23.70
CA GLU A 44 -13.66 -10.86 -24.44
C GLU A 44 -14.59 -9.71 -23.97
N GLU A 45 -14.37 -9.13 -22.79
CA GLU A 45 -15.27 -8.10 -22.25
C GLU A 45 -14.83 -6.65 -22.53
N GLU A 46 -13.76 -6.45 -23.30
CA GLU A 46 -13.26 -5.12 -23.67
C GLU A 46 -14.19 -4.34 -24.62
N LYS A 47 -15.37 -4.88 -24.95
CA LYS A 47 -16.31 -4.25 -25.91
C LYS A 47 -17.50 -3.53 -25.29
N LYS A 48 -17.61 -3.35 -23.97
CA LYS A 48 -18.77 -2.59 -23.45
C LYS A 48 -18.48 -1.69 -22.25
N ALA A 49 -18.58 -0.39 -22.54
CA ALA A 49 -18.95 0.73 -21.67
C ALA A 49 -17.82 1.52 -20.95
N ALA A 50 -17.28 2.50 -21.70
CA ALA A 50 -17.20 3.96 -21.44
C ALA A 50 -17.31 4.55 -20.00
N PRO A 51 -16.82 5.79 -19.73
CA PRO A 51 -16.05 6.71 -20.58
C PRO A 51 -14.67 7.08 -20.01
N ALA A 52 -13.80 7.54 -20.90
CA ALA A 52 -12.53 8.17 -20.60
C ALA A 52 -12.71 9.37 -19.65
N ALA A 53 -12.39 9.18 -18.38
CA ALA A 53 -12.03 10.28 -17.50
C ALA A 53 -10.52 10.50 -17.65
N ALA A 54 -10.13 11.74 -17.93
CA ALA A 54 -8.75 12.16 -18.19
C ALA A 54 -7.73 11.40 -17.31
N ALA A 55 -6.82 10.68 -17.97
CA ALA A 55 -5.81 9.90 -17.28
C ALA A 55 -5.05 10.80 -16.29
N PRO A 56 -5.02 10.45 -14.99
CA PRO A 56 -4.25 11.22 -14.03
C PRO A 56 -2.78 11.22 -14.45
N VAL A 57 -2.09 12.34 -14.27
CA VAL A 57 -0.65 12.40 -14.54
C VAL A 57 0.05 11.53 -13.49
N VAL A 58 0.48 10.36 -13.91
CA VAL A 58 1.25 9.40 -13.09
C VAL A 58 2.72 9.54 -13.48
N GLU A 59 3.60 9.79 -12.50
CA GLU A 59 5.04 9.77 -12.76
C GLU A 59 5.52 8.35 -13.10
N ASP A 60 6.46 8.25 -14.05
CA ASP A 60 7.12 7.00 -14.45
C ASP A 60 7.63 6.24 -13.22
N GLY A 61 7.03 5.08 -12.92
CA GLY A 61 7.41 4.21 -11.81
C GLY A 61 6.34 3.98 -10.74
N VAL A 62 5.17 4.61 -10.84
CA VAL A 62 4.01 4.27 -9.98
C VAL A 62 3.07 3.35 -10.75
N GLY A 63 3.05 2.06 -10.37
CA GLY A 63 2.19 1.07 -11.01
C GLY A 63 0.69 1.33 -10.83
N ASP A 64 -0.12 0.87 -11.78
CA ASP A 64 -1.58 0.99 -11.76
C ASP A 64 -2.20 0.40 -10.49
N GLU A 65 -1.56 -0.61 -9.90
CA GLU A 65 -1.95 -1.22 -8.62
C GLU A 65 -1.87 -0.23 -7.46
N VAL A 66 -0.84 0.63 -7.45
CA VAL A 66 -0.66 1.66 -6.42
C VAL A 66 -1.71 2.75 -6.58
N VAL A 67 -1.99 3.15 -7.82
CA VAL A 67 -3.05 4.12 -8.13
C VAL A 67 -4.42 3.57 -7.70
N ALA A 68 -4.72 2.30 -8.01
CA ALA A 68 -5.95 1.64 -7.61
C ALA A 68 -6.07 1.51 -6.08
N ALA A 69 -4.99 1.19 -5.38
CA ALA A 69 -4.96 1.13 -3.92
C ALA A 69 -5.20 2.52 -3.29
N ILE A 70 -4.59 3.58 -3.83
CA ILE A 70 -4.82 4.97 -3.40
C ILE A 70 -6.28 5.36 -3.64
N MET A 71 -6.85 5.02 -4.80
CA MET A 71 -8.26 5.28 -5.12
C MET A 71 -9.22 4.53 -4.20
N GLY A 72 -8.92 3.27 -3.89
CA GLY A 72 -9.70 2.47 -2.94
C GLY A 72 -9.64 3.05 -1.52
N ALA A 73 -8.46 3.44 -1.06
CA ALA A 73 -8.28 4.09 0.24
C ALA A 73 -9.03 5.43 0.31
N LEU A 74 -8.92 6.28 -0.71
CA LEU A 74 -9.69 7.52 -0.82
C LEU A 74 -11.19 7.24 -0.79
N SER A 75 -11.67 6.23 -1.52
CA SER A 75 -13.08 5.86 -1.49
C SER A 75 -13.56 5.47 -0.09
N MET A 76 -12.73 4.78 0.69
CA MET A 76 -13.07 4.43 2.08
C MET A 76 -12.98 5.62 3.02
N MET A 77 -11.93 6.44 2.91
CA MET A 77 -11.73 7.62 3.77
C MET A 77 -12.83 8.67 3.57
N TYR A 78 -13.35 8.80 2.35
CA TYR A 78 -14.39 9.76 2.02
C TYR A 78 -15.79 9.13 1.94
N ALA A 79 -15.93 7.82 2.18
CA ALA A 79 -17.23 7.18 2.30
C ALA A 79 -18.03 7.82 3.45
N GLY A 80 -19.24 8.31 3.14
CA GLY A 80 -20.13 8.95 4.12
C GLY A 80 -19.96 10.46 4.29
N THR A 81 -18.90 11.07 3.72
CA THR A 81 -18.75 12.54 3.73
C THR A 81 -19.46 13.24 2.56
N GLY A 82 -20.05 12.48 1.63
CA GLY A 82 -20.72 12.99 0.42
C GLY A 82 -19.78 13.60 -0.62
N LYS A 83 -18.47 13.69 -0.33
CA LYS A 83 -17.45 14.26 -1.21
C LYS A 83 -16.78 13.15 -2.02
N LYS A 84 -16.69 13.34 -3.33
CA LYS A 84 -16.02 12.41 -4.26
C LYS A 84 -14.68 13.02 -4.66
N PRO A 85 -13.57 12.74 -3.94
CA PRO A 85 -12.27 13.27 -4.30
C PRO A 85 -11.84 12.71 -5.66
N VAL A 86 -11.36 13.59 -6.54
CA VAL A 86 -10.79 13.22 -7.84
C VAL A 86 -9.27 13.28 -7.74
N LEU A 87 -8.61 12.19 -8.12
CA LEU A 87 -7.16 12.11 -8.14
C LEU A 87 -6.60 12.97 -9.28
N ARG A 88 -5.83 14.01 -8.95
CA ARG A 88 -5.22 14.94 -9.93
C ARG A 88 -3.85 14.48 -10.43
N GLY A 89 -3.11 13.74 -9.63
CA GLY A 89 -1.80 13.20 -9.97
C GLY A 89 -1.20 12.45 -8.79
N VAL A 90 -0.30 11.51 -9.10
CA VAL A 90 0.43 10.75 -8.09
C VAL A 90 1.92 10.98 -8.29
N LYS A 91 2.58 11.44 -7.23
CA LYS A 91 4.02 11.72 -7.23
C LYS A 91 4.69 10.98 -6.08
N ALA A 92 5.81 10.34 -6.37
CA ALA A 92 6.64 9.78 -5.31
C ALA A 92 7.13 10.92 -4.40
N SER A 93 7.00 10.74 -3.08
CA SER A 93 7.57 11.70 -2.15
C SER A 93 9.09 11.70 -2.29
N LYS A 94 9.70 12.88 -2.42
CA LYS A 94 11.15 12.98 -2.35
C LYS A 94 11.61 12.45 -0.99
N PRO A 95 12.68 11.64 -0.93
CA PRO A 95 13.19 11.16 0.33
C PRO A 95 13.53 12.38 1.21
N ARG A 96 12.77 12.56 2.30
CA ARG A 96 13.10 13.58 3.30
C ARG A 96 14.34 13.08 4.04
N ARG A 97 15.39 13.91 4.07
CA ARG A 97 16.53 13.68 4.95
C ARG A 97 16.03 13.58 6.38
N SER A 98 16.57 12.64 7.15
CA SER A 98 16.18 12.48 8.55
C SER A 98 16.46 13.78 9.32
N ALA A 99 15.74 13.99 10.42
CA ALA A 99 15.97 15.15 11.28
C ALA A 99 17.44 15.22 11.73
N TRP A 100 18.06 14.07 11.99
CA TRP A 100 19.48 13.98 12.36
C TRP A 100 20.44 14.32 11.21
N SER A 101 20.16 13.85 9.99
CA SER A 101 20.96 14.19 8.81
C SER A 101 20.92 15.70 8.53
N SER A 102 19.75 16.31 8.74
CA SER A 102 19.57 17.75 8.55
C SER A 102 20.28 18.54 9.65
N ALA A 103 20.17 18.11 10.92
CA ALA A 103 20.84 18.74 12.05
C ALA A 103 22.37 18.71 11.89
N GLY A 104 22.96 17.56 11.54
CA GLY A 104 24.41 17.47 11.32
C GLY A 104 24.89 18.41 10.21
N ALA A 105 24.15 18.52 9.10
CA ALA A 105 24.51 19.45 8.03
C ALA A 105 24.45 20.92 8.48
N VAL A 106 23.46 21.28 9.30
CA VAL A 106 23.35 22.64 9.87
C VAL A 106 24.51 22.91 10.83
N GLU A 107 24.81 22.01 11.75
CA GLU A 107 25.90 22.22 12.72
C GLU A 107 27.28 22.29 12.06
N ASN A 108 27.56 21.47 11.04
CA ASN A 108 28.83 21.48 10.31
C ASN A 108 29.01 22.72 9.41
N THR A 109 27.95 23.48 9.13
CA THR A 109 27.98 24.66 8.26
C THR A 109 27.73 25.97 8.98
N ARG A 110 27.62 25.93 10.32
CA ARG A 110 27.52 27.16 11.10
C ARG A 110 28.87 27.90 11.12
N PRO A 111 28.88 29.22 10.88
CA PRO A 111 30.08 30.02 11.01
C PRO A 111 30.54 30.10 12.48
N PHE A 112 31.85 30.28 12.67
CA PHE A 112 32.47 30.47 13.98
C PHE A 112 32.30 31.90 14.50
#